data_AF-A0A9W6I7Z1-F1
#
_entry.id   AF-A0A9W6I7Z1-F1
#
_cell.length_a   1.000
_cell.length_b   1.000
_cell.length_c   1.000
_cell.angle_alpha   90.00
_cell.angle_beta   90.00
_cell.angle_gamma   90.00
#
_symmetry.space_group_name_H-M   'P 1'
#
loop_
_entity.id
_entity.type
_entity.pdbx_description
1 polymer ?
#
loop_
_entity_poly.entity_id
_entity_poly.type
_entity_poly.pdbx_seq_one_letter_code
_entity_poly.pdbx_strand_id
1 'polypeptide(L)'
;MYPGPSQGGPDPYYGDGRAPRSRGGRLLPAVLVVGALGGVAAVMTGLLTYLTPVADDEPYGPPVPQAANTMIVEDVPSPGQQTAPAQQPQEQPQQQDPVAAALPSGVGPGGLDVPLTAAAPTAAPPLPVVQPPEPLKSKGVVRPNKLAIPKIGLMAPLMALGVDAKKEIQTPPLSRPNQAGWYKHGPIPGAQGPSVVLGHVNTRRGAAVFSRLKEIRRGDKIKVSRSDGTIAEFTVDGVEQVSKKAFPSKRVYGNTGEATLRLITCGGVYNRQTGHYTDNIIVYATLSATRRV
;
A
#
# COMPACT_ATOMS: atom_id res chain seq x y z
N MET A 1 70.38 -3.72 -12.90
CA MET A 1 71.05 -2.54 -13.48
C MET A 1 70.00 -1.46 -13.67
N TYR A 2 70.29 -0.31 -13.08
CA TYR A 2 69.65 1.02 -13.14
C TYR A 2 69.51 1.53 -14.61
N PRO A 3 68.81 2.67 -14.92
CA PRO A 3 68.38 3.73 -13.99
C PRO A 3 66.99 4.40 -14.28
N GLY A 4 66.48 5.18 -13.32
CA GLY A 4 65.74 6.44 -13.61
C GLY A 4 66.76 7.58 -13.85
N PRO A 5 66.60 8.82 -13.34
CA PRO A 5 65.55 9.83 -13.41
C PRO A 5 66.07 11.16 -14.03
N SER A 6 65.24 12.20 -14.19
CA SER A 6 65.65 13.62 -14.13
C SER A 6 64.39 14.50 -14.02
N GLN A 7 64.05 15.16 -12.91
CA GLN A 7 64.68 16.30 -12.21
C GLN A 7 64.87 17.56 -13.05
N GLY A 8 64.28 18.65 -12.57
CA GLY A 8 64.45 20.03 -13.04
C GLY A 8 63.60 21.00 -12.19
N GLY A 9 64.13 21.44 -11.04
CA GLY A 9 63.66 22.64 -10.29
C GLY A 9 64.21 23.94 -10.89
N PRO A 10 64.46 25.05 -10.14
CA PRO A 10 64.08 25.36 -8.74
C PRO A 10 63.59 26.83 -8.46
N ASP A 11 63.07 27.06 -7.24
CA ASP A 11 63.24 28.23 -6.32
C ASP A 11 62.79 29.68 -6.70
N PRO A 12 62.75 30.70 -5.77
CA PRO A 12 62.86 30.70 -4.29
C PRO A 12 61.95 31.70 -3.49
N TYR A 13 61.85 31.47 -2.17
CA TYR A 13 61.82 32.39 -0.98
C TYR A 13 61.02 33.72 -0.94
N TYR A 14 60.15 33.87 0.09
CA TYR A 14 60.37 34.55 1.41
C TYR A 14 59.03 34.46 2.22
N GLY A 15 58.91 33.81 3.39
CA GLY A 15 59.46 34.17 4.71
C GLY A 15 58.53 35.18 5.41
N ASP A 16 58.15 35.13 6.68
CA ASP A 16 58.37 34.31 7.88
C ASP A 16 57.38 34.93 8.92
N GLY A 17 56.65 34.22 9.77
CA GLY A 17 57.16 33.93 11.10
C GLY A 17 56.23 34.40 12.25
N ARG A 18 55.64 33.39 12.92
CA ARG A 18 55.48 33.20 14.39
C ARG A 18 54.37 33.90 15.23
N ALA A 19 53.92 33.08 16.18
CA ALA A 19 52.82 33.17 17.17
C ALA A 19 53.31 33.68 18.57
N PRO A 20 52.72 33.31 19.75
CA PRO A 20 51.38 33.47 20.36
C PRO A 20 51.40 34.12 21.80
N ARG A 21 50.23 34.12 22.51
CA ARG A 21 49.94 34.31 23.99
C ARG A 21 49.49 35.73 24.43
N SER A 22 48.66 36.02 25.47
CA SER A 22 47.89 35.29 26.50
C SER A 22 46.95 36.23 27.32
N ARG A 23 45.87 35.67 27.91
CA ARG A 23 45.25 35.87 29.27
C ARG A 23 44.90 37.26 29.88
N GLY A 24 43.72 37.26 30.54
CA GLY A 24 43.31 38.07 31.72
C GLY A 24 41.96 38.77 31.48
N GLY A 25 40.87 38.65 32.25
CA GLY A 25 40.62 38.23 33.63
C GLY A 25 40.04 39.42 34.41
N ARG A 26 38.77 39.38 34.88
CA ARG A 26 38.27 40.14 36.05
C ARG A 26 36.83 39.72 36.47
N LEU A 27 36.64 39.70 37.79
CA LEU A 27 35.47 39.27 38.57
C LEU A 27 35.06 40.39 39.55
N LEU A 28 33.75 40.43 39.88
CA LEU A 28 33.06 40.90 41.12
C LEU A 28 32.97 42.43 41.40
N PRO A 29 31.99 42.94 42.21
CA PRO A 29 31.26 42.26 43.30
C PRO A 29 29.73 42.47 43.42
N ALA A 30 29.19 41.76 44.41
CA ALA A 30 27.82 41.71 44.90
C ALA A 30 27.37 42.95 45.67
N VAL A 31 26.05 43.19 45.70
CA VAL A 31 25.38 44.01 46.73
C VAL A 31 24.27 43.18 47.37
N LEU A 32 24.46 42.92 48.66
CA LEU A 32 23.50 42.42 49.65
C LEU A 32 22.67 43.62 50.15
N VAL A 33 21.34 43.50 50.14
CA VAL A 33 20.46 44.33 50.97
C VAL A 33 19.64 43.40 51.85
N VAL A 34 19.91 43.47 53.15
CA VAL A 34 19.15 42.86 54.25
C VAL A 34 18.25 43.96 54.82
N GLY A 35 16.96 43.67 55.06
CA GLY A 35 16.15 44.52 55.95
C GLY A 35 14.63 44.41 55.84
N ALA A 36 14.04 43.82 56.89
CA ALA A 36 12.74 44.12 57.53
C ALA A 36 11.40 43.52 57.01
N LEU A 37 11.01 42.41 57.66
CA LEU A 37 9.82 42.21 58.52
C LEU A 37 8.44 42.81 58.11
N GLY A 38 7.43 41.93 58.03
CA GLY A 38 6.03 42.28 58.27
C GLY A 38 5.07 41.60 57.29
N GLY A 39 4.38 40.55 57.73
CA GLY A 39 3.59 39.66 56.89
C GLY A 39 2.25 40.23 56.39
N VAL A 40 1.72 39.62 55.33
CA VAL A 40 0.34 39.10 55.25
C VAL A 40 0.37 37.90 54.31
N ALA A 41 -0.03 36.75 54.84
CA ALA A 41 -0.36 35.57 54.05
C ALA A 41 -1.76 35.74 53.46
N ALA A 42 -1.90 35.72 52.13
CA ALA A 42 -3.13 35.29 51.45
C ALA A 42 -2.88 35.14 49.94
N VAL A 43 -2.61 33.89 49.53
CA VAL A 43 -3.13 33.21 48.33
C VAL A 43 -3.51 34.10 47.14
N MET A 44 -2.65 34.16 46.11
CA MET A 44 -3.04 34.14 44.69
C MET A 44 -1.85 33.60 43.88
N THR A 45 -1.94 32.33 43.50
CA THR A 45 -0.96 31.63 42.66
C THR A 45 -0.80 32.33 41.30
N GLY A 46 0.45 32.45 40.86
CA GLY A 46 0.89 33.08 39.60
C GLY A 46 0.35 32.43 38.33
N LEU A 47 0.74 32.84 37.13
CA LEU A 47 2.00 33.44 36.72
C LEU A 47 1.79 34.14 35.37
N LEU A 48 2.26 35.37 35.24
CA LEU A 48 2.21 36.18 34.03
C LEU A 48 3.42 35.87 33.12
N THR A 49 3.14 35.54 31.85
CA THR A 49 3.93 35.74 30.61
C THR A 49 5.29 35.02 30.41
N TYR A 50 5.47 34.35 29.26
CA TYR A 50 6.22 34.87 28.10
C TYR A 50 6.23 33.91 26.89
N LEU A 51 5.96 34.50 25.72
CA LEU A 51 6.14 34.11 24.31
C LEU A 51 6.93 32.82 23.94
N THR A 52 6.29 31.91 23.20
CA THR A 52 6.85 31.16 22.05
C THR A 52 5.71 30.76 21.08
N PRO A 53 5.96 30.59 19.77
CA PRO A 53 4.91 30.31 18.78
C PRO A 53 4.50 28.84 18.85
N VAL A 54 3.29 28.57 19.32
CA VAL A 54 2.68 27.25 19.21
C VAL A 54 2.18 27.12 17.78
N ALA A 55 2.76 26.18 17.04
CA ALA A 55 2.20 25.70 15.79
C ALA A 55 0.78 25.20 16.06
N ASP A 56 -0.19 25.67 15.28
CA ASP A 56 -1.59 25.28 15.37
C ASP A 56 -1.74 23.77 15.07
N ASP A 57 -1.63 22.95 16.11
CA ASP A 57 -2.30 21.65 16.20
C ASP A 57 -3.73 21.93 16.70
N GLU A 58 -4.70 21.93 15.77
CA GLU A 58 -6.13 22.02 16.04
C GLU A 58 -6.89 21.05 15.09
N PRO A 59 -8.09 20.56 15.45
CA PRO A 59 -8.26 19.17 15.81
C PRO A 59 -9.13 18.39 14.83
N TYR A 60 -8.88 17.09 14.85
CA TYR A 60 -9.59 16.02 14.16
C TYR A 60 -11.11 16.02 14.44
N GLY A 61 -11.92 16.01 13.37
CA GLY A 61 -13.39 15.91 13.40
C GLY A 61 -13.96 14.53 13.77
N PRO A 62 -15.27 14.39 14.03
CA PRO A 62 -15.85 13.28 14.79
C PRO A 62 -15.79 11.90 14.09
N PRO A 63 -15.84 10.80 14.88
CA PRO A 63 -15.71 9.42 14.38
C PRO A 63 -16.91 8.96 13.54
N VAL A 64 -16.63 8.09 12.57
CA VAL A 64 -17.65 7.39 11.78
C VAL A 64 -18.20 6.21 12.60
N PRO A 65 -19.53 6.11 12.84
CA PRO A 65 -20.09 4.99 13.59
C PRO A 65 -20.03 3.68 12.80
N GLN A 66 -19.64 2.60 13.49
CA GLN A 66 -19.80 1.22 13.03
C GLN A 66 -21.28 0.85 13.07
N ALA A 67 -21.88 0.59 11.90
CA ALA A 67 -23.18 -0.06 11.82
C ALA A 67 -23.00 -1.57 12.03
N ALA A 68 -23.48 -2.05 13.18
CA ALA A 68 -23.77 -3.46 13.40
C ALA A 68 -25.11 -3.78 12.72
N ASN A 69 -25.11 -4.71 11.75
CA ASN A 69 -26.35 -5.25 11.20
C ASN A 69 -26.49 -6.71 11.65
N THR A 70 -27.52 -6.91 12.47
CA THR A 70 -28.18 -8.17 12.81
C THR A 70 -28.66 -8.85 11.53
N MET A 71 -28.30 -10.11 11.30
CA MET A 71 -28.98 -10.95 10.30
C MET A 71 -29.93 -11.90 11.04
N ILE A 72 -31.21 -11.71 10.78
CA ILE A 72 -32.25 -12.73 10.90
C ILE A 72 -32.03 -13.69 9.73
N VAL A 73 -31.95 -15.00 10.00
CA VAL A 73 -32.02 -16.05 8.98
C VAL A 73 -33.23 -16.89 9.32
N GLU A 74 -34.26 -16.77 8.50
CA GLU A 74 -35.41 -17.67 8.46
C GLU A 74 -35.06 -18.93 7.64
N ASP A 75 -35.51 -20.05 8.19
CA ASP A 75 -36.01 -21.30 7.61
C ASP A 75 -35.26 -22.04 6.49
N VAL A 76 -34.98 -23.32 6.78
CA VAL A 76 -34.49 -24.36 5.87
C VAL A 76 -35.51 -25.51 5.91
N PRO A 77 -36.10 -25.95 4.77
CA PRO A 77 -36.84 -27.20 4.75
C PRO A 77 -35.93 -28.40 4.42
N SER A 78 -36.20 -29.50 5.11
CA SER A 78 -35.58 -30.83 4.98
C SER A 78 -35.91 -31.56 3.65
N PRO A 79 -35.08 -32.53 3.21
CA PRO A 79 -35.35 -33.35 2.04
C PRO A 79 -36.07 -34.66 2.41
N GLY A 80 -37.01 -35.11 1.57
CA GLY A 80 -37.67 -36.39 1.73
C GLY A 80 -38.43 -36.89 0.50
N GLN A 81 -37.96 -38.05 0.01
CA GLN A 81 -38.69 -39.16 -0.60
C GLN A 81 -38.84 -39.28 -2.14
N GLN A 82 -38.40 -40.47 -2.57
CA GLN A 82 -38.48 -41.10 -3.88
C GLN A 82 -39.91 -41.53 -4.24
N THR A 83 -40.22 -41.56 -5.54
CA THR A 83 -40.95 -42.66 -6.19
C THR A 83 -40.81 -42.59 -7.72
N ALA A 84 -40.68 -43.75 -8.35
CA ALA A 84 -40.59 -43.98 -9.81
C ALA A 84 -41.98 -44.43 -10.36
N PRO A 85 -42.11 -44.92 -11.63
CA PRO A 85 -41.91 -44.28 -12.94
C PRO A 85 -43.16 -44.42 -13.86
N ALA A 86 -43.32 -43.61 -14.93
CA ALA A 86 -44.23 -43.96 -16.04
C ALA A 86 -44.04 -43.15 -17.34
N GLN A 87 -43.84 -43.92 -18.43
CA GLN A 87 -44.41 -43.77 -19.79
C GLN A 87 -43.87 -42.70 -20.78
N GLN A 88 -43.23 -43.22 -21.84
CA GLN A 88 -43.09 -42.60 -23.17
C GLN A 88 -44.44 -42.51 -23.88
N PRO A 89 -44.56 -41.59 -24.86
CA PRO A 89 -44.91 -42.04 -26.22
C PRO A 89 -43.78 -41.84 -27.24
N GLN A 90 -43.74 -42.79 -28.18
CA GLN A 90 -42.85 -42.89 -29.32
C GLN A 90 -43.33 -41.99 -30.46
N GLU A 91 -42.40 -41.29 -31.13
CA GLU A 91 -42.54 -40.88 -32.54
C GLU A 91 -41.29 -41.33 -33.32
N GLN A 92 -41.56 -41.88 -34.51
CA GLN A 92 -40.64 -42.58 -35.41
C GLN A 92 -40.24 -41.65 -36.59
N PRO A 93 -39.37 -42.07 -37.53
CA PRO A 93 -38.02 -41.54 -37.73
C PRO A 93 -37.86 -40.65 -38.97
N GLN A 94 -36.92 -39.69 -38.95
CA GLN A 94 -36.37 -39.08 -40.16
C GLN A 94 -34.91 -39.50 -40.38
N GLN A 95 -34.70 -40.20 -41.50
CA GLN A 95 -33.44 -40.65 -42.07
C GLN A 95 -32.72 -39.53 -42.83
N GLN A 96 -31.37 -39.61 -42.82
CA GLN A 96 -30.35 -39.20 -43.83
C GLN A 96 -29.20 -38.43 -43.15
N ASP A 97 -27.91 -38.73 -43.26
CA ASP A 97 -27.05 -39.79 -43.83
C ASP A 97 -25.61 -39.46 -43.30
N PRO A 98 -24.55 -40.16 -43.73
CA PRO A 98 -23.88 -41.22 -43.00
C PRO A 98 -23.11 -40.77 -41.74
N VAL A 99 -23.15 -41.62 -40.73
CA VAL A 99 -22.20 -41.66 -39.61
C VAL A 99 -20.76 -41.71 -40.12
N ALA A 100 -20.10 -40.56 -40.13
CA ALA A 100 -18.65 -40.50 -40.06
C ALA A 100 -18.24 -41.08 -38.69
N ALA A 101 -17.75 -42.31 -38.75
CA ALA A 101 -16.86 -42.97 -37.79
C ALA A 101 -16.97 -42.53 -36.33
N ALA A 102 -17.53 -43.40 -35.51
CA ALA A 102 -17.34 -43.39 -34.07
C ALA A 102 -15.86 -43.16 -33.72
N LEU A 103 -15.59 -42.18 -32.86
CA LEU A 103 -14.33 -42.09 -32.13
C LEU A 103 -14.62 -42.00 -30.62
N PRO A 104 -14.70 -43.12 -29.90
CA PRO A 104 -14.48 -43.12 -28.46
C PRO A 104 -13.05 -43.60 -28.20
N SER A 105 -12.14 -42.70 -27.86
CA SER A 105 -10.89 -43.01 -27.17
C SER A 105 -10.38 -41.72 -26.55
N GLY A 106 -10.51 -41.65 -25.23
CA GLY A 106 -10.48 -40.40 -24.47
C GLY A 106 -9.14 -39.68 -24.41
N VAL A 107 -9.18 -38.48 -23.82
CA VAL A 107 -8.00 -37.77 -23.33
C VAL A 107 -8.37 -37.07 -22.01
N GLY A 108 -7.68 -37.43 -20.92
CA GLY A 108 -7.78 -36.75 -19.62
C GLY A 108 -7.02 -35.41 -19.57
N PRO A 109 -6.77 -34.80 -18.39
CA PRO A 109 -7.56 -34.84 -17.17
C PRO A 109 -8.63 -33.74 -17.21
N GLY A 110 -9.89 -34.13 -17.42
CA GLY A 110 -11.06 -33.23 -17.27
C GLY A 110 -11.71 -33.42 -15.90
N GLY A 111 -12.23 -32.34 -15.31
CA GLY A 111 -12.77 -32.27 -13.94
C GLY A 111 -14.03 -33.12 -13.68
N LEU A 112 -14.47 -33.15 -12.42
CA LEU A 112 -15.53 -34.02 -11.90
C LEU A 112 -16.85 -33.89 -12.69
N ASP A 113 -17.31 -35.03 -13.22
CA ASP A 113 -18.67 -35.30 -13.73
C ASP A 113 -19.12 -34.69 -15.07
N VAL A 114 -18.19 -34.33 -15.98
CA VAL A 114 -18.55 -33.91 -17.35
C VAL A 114 -18.15 -34.97 -18.39
N PRO A 115 -19.08 -35.52 -19.20
CA PRO A 115 -18.73 -36.47 -20.25
C PRO A 115 -17.84 -35.80 -21.32
N LEU A 116 -16.67 -36.39 -21.55
CA LEU A 116 -15.67 -35.88 -22.49
C LEU A 116 -16.12 -36.16 -23.93
N THR A 117 -16.16 -35.10 -24.75
CA THR A 117 -16.31 -35.19 -26.21
C THR A 117 -15.03 -34.69 -26.88
N ALA A 118 -14.68 -35.27 -28.03
CA ALA A 118 -13.55 -34.79 -28.82
C ALA A 118 -13.77 -33.34 -29.24
N ALA A 119 -12.77 -32.49 -29.06
CA ALA A 119 -12.82 -31.11 -29.55
C ALA A 119 -12.95 -31.11 -31.09
N ALA A 120 -13.71 -30.16 -31.63
CA ALA A 120 -13.82 -29.97 -33.08
C ALA A 120 -12.42 -29.73 -33.68
N PRO A 121 -12.11 -30.25 -34.90
CA PRO A 121 -10.81 -30.04 -35.55
C PRO A 121 -10.45 -28.56 -35.77
N THR A 122 -11.46 -27.70 -35.80
CA THR A 122 -11.35 -26.23 -35.94
C THR A 122 -11.28 -25.48 -34.62
N ALA A 123 -11.39 -26.16 -33.48
CA ALA A 123 -11.28 -25.52 -32.18
C ALA A 123 -9.86 -24.98 -31.96
N ALA A 124 -9.76 -23.72 -31.53
CA ALA A 124 -8.48 -23.18 -31.10
C ALA A 124 -7.92 -24.04 -29.95
N PRO A 125 -6.60 -24.25 -29.88
CA PRO A 125 -5.98 -24.95 -28.76
C PRO A 125 -6.43 -24.31 -27.44
N PRO A 126 -6.80 -25.10 -26.42
CA PRO A 126 -7.12 -24.55 -25.12
C PRO A 126 -5.93 -23.73 -24.61
N LEU A 127 -6.20 -22.49 -24.18
CA LEU A 127 -5.16 -21.67 -23.59
C LEU A 127 -4.61 -22.38 -22.35
N PRO A 128 -3.29 -22.36 -22.13
CA PRO A 128 -2.72 -22.89 -20.89
C PRO A 128 -3.43 -22.25 -19.69
N VAL A 129 -3.82 -23.07 -18.72
CA VAL A 129 -4.31 -22.55 -17.44
C VAL A 129 -3.14 -21.81 -16.79
N VAL A 130 -3.19 -20.48 -16.81
CA VAL A 130 -2.20 -19.65 -16.12
C VAL A 130 -2.49 -19.75 -14.63
N GLN A 131 -1.73 -20.60 -13.93
CA GLN A 131 -1.81 -20.66 -12.48
C GLN A 131 -1.29 -19.33 -11.90
N PRO A 132 -2.03 -18.69 -10.98
CA PRO A 132 -1.53 -17.52 -10.27
C PRO A 132 -0.20 -17.85 -9.58
N PRO A 133 0.76 -16.92 -9.54
CA PRO A 133 1.99 -17.15 -8.81
C PRO A 133 1.69 -17.42 -7.34
N GLU A 134 2.39 -18.40 -6.76
CA GLU A 134 2.30 -18.64 -5.33
C GLU A 134 2.72 -17.38 -4.54
N PRO A 135 2.00 -17.03 -3.47
CA PRO A 135 2.42 -15.99 -2.55
C PRO A 135 3.85 -16.21 -2.03
N LEU A 136 4.62 -15.14 -1.97
CA LEU A 136 5.99 -15.14 -1.46
C LEU A 136 6.02 -15.44 0.04
N LYS A 137 6.76 -16.49 0.39
CA LYS A 137 7.15 -16.77 1.77
C LYS A 137 8.41 -15.97 2.10
N SER A 138 8.41 -15.31 3.25
CA SER A 138 9.54 -14.47 3.68
C SER A 138 10.29 -15.18 4.80
N LYS A 139 11.63 -15.27 4.70
CA LYS A 139 12.49 -15.69 5.81
C LYS A 139 12.97 -14.44 6.55
N GLY A 140 12.68 -14.33 7.84
CA GLY A 140 13.07 -13.16 8.65
C GLY A 140 12.23 -11.90 8.40
N VAL A 141 12.76 -10.75 8.84
CA VAL A 141 12.06 -9.45 8.76
C VAL A 141 12.25 -8.84 7.37
N VAL A 142 11.26 -9.00 6.50
CA VAL A 142 11.23 -8.40 5.16
C VAL A 142 10.39 -7.12 5.17
N ARG A 143 10.87 -6.08 4.48
CA ARG A 143 10.16 -4.81 4.32
C ARG A 143 10.06 -4.44 2.84
N PRO A 144 8.94 -3.83 2.41
CA PRO A 144 8.87 -3.23 1.09
C PRO A 144 9.60 -1.88 1.10
N ASN A 145 10.44 -1.64 0.10
CA ASN A 145 11.35 -0.49 0.08
C ASN A 145 10.98 0.50 -1.02
N LYS A 146 10.44 0.02 -2.14
CA LYS A 146 10.15 0.84 -3.32
C LYS A 146 8.90 0.35 -4.04
N LEU A 147 8.04 1.28 -4.41
CA LEU A 147 6.88 1.07 -5.28
C LEU A 147 7.19 1.68 -6.65
N ALA A 148 6.89 0.95 -7.73
CA ALA A 148 6.99 1.45 -9.09
C ALA A 148 5.73 1.13 -9.88
N ILE A 149 5.23 2.11 -10.64
CA ILE A 149 4.08 1.97 -11.54
C ILE A 149 4.47 2.58 -12.89
N PRO A 150 5.03 1.78 -13.82
CA PRO A 150 5.61 2.29 -15.06
C PRO A 150 4.64 3.13 -15.90
N LYS A 151 3.36 2.75 -15.95
CA LYS A 151 2.31 3.44 -16.73
C LYS A 151 2.22 4.94 -16.44
N ILE A 152 2.42 5.34 -15.19
CA ILE A 152 2.33 6.74 -14.72
C ILE A 152 3.70 7.33 -14.37
N GLY A 153 4.79 6.62 -14.70
CA GLY A 153 6.17 7.04 -14.39
C GLY A 153 6.46 7.11 -12.88
N LEU A 154 5.70 6.40 -12.04
CA LEU A 154 5.87 6.46 -10.60
C LEU A 154 7.02 5.55 -10.16
N MET A 155 7.94 6.13 -9.39
CA MET A 155 8.90 5.40 -8.55
C MET A 155 8.98 6.11 -7.20
N ALA A 156 8.56 5.43 -6.13
CA ALA A 156 8.44 6.02 -4.81
C ALA A 156 9.08 5.14 -3.73
N PRO A 157 9.83 5.72 -2.77
CA PRO A 157 10.21 5.00 -1.57
C PRO A 157 8.97 4.63 -0.75
N LEU A 158 9.04 3.49 -0.07
CA LEU A 158 8.02 3.04 0.88
C LEU A 158 8.51 3.19 2.31
N MET A 159 7.66 3.75 3.17
CA MET A 159 7.84 3.71 4.63
C MET A 159 6.84 2.77 5.29
N ALA A 160 7.13 2.34 6.51
CA ALA A 160 6.18 1.61 7.34
C ALA A 160 5.22 2.58 8.03
N LEU A 161 3.92 2.31 7.93
CA LEU A 161 2.84 3.04 8.60
C LEU A 161 2.24 2.16 9.70
N GLY A 162 2.00 2.76 10.86
CA GLY A 162 1.24 2.13 11.94
C GLY A 162 -0.23 2.57 11.91
N VAL A 163 -0.84 2.49 13.09
CA VAL A 163 -2.10 3.18 13.37
C VAL A 163 -1.87 4.35 14.32
N ASP A 164 -2.72 5.36 14.26
CA ASP A 164 -2.71 6.46 15.20
C ASP A 164 -3.46 6.12 16.51
N ALA A 165 -3.61 7.10 17.40
CA ALA A 165 -4.31 6.96 18.68
C ALA A 165 -5.79 6.56 18.52
N LYS A 166 -6.38 6.81 17.35
CA LYS A 166 -7.78 6.53 17.01
C LYS A 166 -7.94 5.22 16.27
N LYS A 167 -6.87 4.43 16.17
CA LYS A 167 -6.79 3.13 15.47
C LYS A 167 -6.98 3.25 13.97
N GLU A 168 -6.80 4.44 13.40
CA GLU A 168 -6.79 4.62 11.95
C GLU A 168 -5.40 4.42 11.38
N ILE A 169 -5.30 3.91 10.15
CA ILE A 169 -4.02 3.77 9.48
C ILE A 169 -3.44 5.17 9.25
N GLN A 170 -2.21 5.38 9.71
CA GLN A 170 -1.49 6.64 9.50
C GLN A 170 -1.34 6.94 8.00
N THR A 171 -1.11 8.20 7.64
CA THR A 171 -0.73 8.58 6.27
C THR A 171 0.73 9.02 6.21
N PRO A 172 1.40 8.93 5.05
CA PRO A 172 2.74 9.49 4.90
C PRO A 172 2.78 10.98 5.27
N PRO A 173 3.87 11.50 5.84
CA PRO A 173 3.94 12.90 6.23
C PRO A 173 3.88 13.81 4.99
N LEU A 174 3.08 14.88 5.06
CA LEU A 174 2.93 15.86 3.97
C LEU A 174 4.25 16.57 3.61
N SER A 175 5.24 16.56 4.51
CA SER A 175 6.59 17.07 4.25
C SER A 175 7.40 16.22 3.27
N ARG A 176 6.96 14.98 2.98
CA ARG A 176 7.59 14.06 2.03
C ARG A 176 6.59 13.68 0.93
N PRO A 177 6.24 14.62 0.03
CA PRO A 177 5.16 14.44 -0.96
C PRO A 177 5.39 13.26 -1.92
N ASN A 178 6.64 12.87 -2.16
CA ASN A 178 7.01 11.80 -3.09
C ASN A 178 7.12 10.42 -2.42
N GLN A 179 6.74 10.28 -1.15
CA GLN A 179 6.83 9.04 -0.39
C GLN A 179 5.44 8.42 -0.19
N ALA A 180 5.35 7.10 -0.40
CA ALA A 180 4.19 6.30 -0.05
C ALA A 180 4.46 5.49 1.21
N GLY A 181 3.41 4.98 1.85
CA GLY A 181 3.55 4.22 3.08
C GLY A 181 2.76 2.92 3.04
N TRP A 182 3.37 1.84 3.48
CA TRP A 182 2.78 0.52 3.60
C TRP A 182 2.27 0.29 5.03
N TYR A 183 1.06 -0.24 5.18
CA TYR A 183 0.51 -0.60 6.48
C TYR A 183 1.23 -1.82 7.06
N LYS A 184 2.07 -1.59 8.08
CA LYS A 184 3.05 -2.57 8.57
C LYS A 184 2.45 -3.75 9.34
N HIS A 185 1.19 -3.64 9.76
CA HIS A 185 0.48 -4.70 10.47
C HIS A 185 -0.32 -5.61 9.52
N GLY A 186 -0.33 -5.29 8.22
CA GLY A 186 -0.87 -6.16 7.18
C GLY A 186 0.21 -7.02 6.50
N PRO A 187 -0.18 -7.85 5.53
CA PRO A 187 0.72 -8.59 4.68
C PRO A 187 1.79 -7.71 4.01
N ILE A 188 3.02 -8.22 3.97
CA ILE A 188 4.09 -7.66 3.15
C ILE A 188 3.70 -7.83 1.68
N PRO A 189 3.88 -6.83 0.80
CA PRO A 189 3.58 -6.97 -0.62
C PRO A 189 4.19 -8.25 -1.22
N GLY A 190 3.32 -9.10 -1.75
CA GLY A 190 3.66 -10.38 -2.38
C GLY A 190 3.43 -11.59 -1.46
N ALA A 191 3.25 -11.38 -0.15
CA ALA A 191 2.76 -12.41 0.75
C ALA A 191 1.23 -12.56 0.63
N GLN A 192 0.70 -13.67 1.14
CA GLN A 192 -0.73 -13.96 1.12
C GLN A 192 -1.54 -12.89 1.87
N GLY A 193 -2.68 -12.50 1.29
CA GLY A 193 -3.58 -11.49 1.85
C GLY A 193 -3.42 -10.10 1.23
N PRO A 194 -4.23 -9.13 1.68
CA PRO A 194 -4.22 -7.76 1.16
C PRO A 194 -3.11 -6.91 1.77
N SER A 195 -2.11 -6.55 0.97
CA SER A 195 -1.15 -5.50 1.33
C SER A 195 -1.69 -4.12 1.01
N VAL A 196 -1.67 -3.19 1.97
CA VAL A 196 -2.25 -1.84 1.81
C VAL A 196 -1.16 -0.79 1.78
N VAL A 197 -1.19 0.08 0.78
CA VAL A 197 -0.27 1.20 0.60
C VAL A 197 -1.06 2.50 0.41
N LEU A 198 -0.72 3.52 1.20
CA LEU A 198 -1.35 4.83 1.20
C LEU A 198 -0.39 5.89 0.67
N GLY A 199 -0.95 6.90 0.01
CA GLY A 199 -0.20 8.05 -0.47
C GLY A 199 -1.10 9.24 -0.78
N HIS A 200 -0.55 10.45 -0.71
CA HIS A 200 -1.29 11.68 -0.98
C HIS A 200 -1.48 11.90 -2.48
N VAL A 201 -2.61 12.49 -2.85
CA VAL A 201 -2.88 12.95 -4.23
C VAL A 201 -2.19 14.29 -4.49
N ASN A 202 -2.18 15.19 -3.50
CA ASN A 202 -1.47 16.46 -3.53
C ASN A 202 -1.09 16.92 -2.12
N THR A 203 -0.27 17.97 -2.08
CA THR A 203 0.01 18.80 -0.91
C THR A 203 -0.36 20.25 -1.22
N ARG A 204 -0.22 21.14 -0.25
CA ARG A 204 -0.36 22.60 -0.47
C ARG A 204 0.62 23.14 -1.53
N ARG A 205 1.74 22.43 -1.80
CA ARG A 205 2.78 22.85 -2.75
C ARG A 205 2.62 22.24 -4.15
N GLY A 206 1.63 21.37 -4.37
CA GLY A 206 1.39 20.73 -5.66
C GLY A 206 1.16 19.23 -5.57
N ALA A 207 1.31 18.55 -6.70
CA ALA A 207 1.12 17.11 -6.83
C ALA A 207 1.96 16.30 -5.83
N ALA A 208 1.43 15.16 -5.39
CA ALA A 208 2.11 14.21 -4.52
C ALA A 208 2.20 12.82 -5.19
N VAL A 209 2.73 11.84 -4.45
CA VAL A 209 3.11 10.51 -4.94
C VAL A 209 2.00 9.81 -5.73
N PHE A 210 0.74 9.96 -5.33
CA PHE A 210 -0.42 9.32 -5.97
C PHE A 210 -1.31 10.29 -6.76
N SER A 211 -0.79 11.46 -7.14
CA SER A 211 -1.48 12.45 -7.98
C SER A 211 -2.09 11.87 -9.26
N ARG A 212 -1.41 10.88 -9.86
CA ARG A 212 -1.78 10.22 -11.12
C ARG A 212 -2.41 8.85 -10.94
N LEU A 213 -2.71 8.42 -9.72
CA LEU A 213 -3.20 7.06 -9.46
C LEU A 213 -4.54 6.78 -10.17
N LYS A 214 -5.37 7.83 -10.38
CA LYS A 214 -6.62 7.76 -11.15
C LYS A 214 -6.44 7.40 -12.64
N GLU A 215 -5.23 7.47 -13.17
CA GLU A 215 -4.93 7.16 -14.58
C GLU A 215 -4.68 5.66 -14.81
N ILE A 216 -4.54 4.88 -13.74
CA ILE A 216 -4.32 3.44 -13.77
C ILE A 216 -5.58 2.69 -14.24
N ARG A 217 -5.38 1.60 -14.98
CA ARG A 217 -6.44 0.75 -15.53
C ARG A 217 -6.13 -0.72 -15.29
N ARG A 218 -7.15 -1.57 -15.43
CA ARG A 218 -6.99 -3.03 -15.42
C ARG A 218 -5.90 -3.44 -16.41
N GLY A 219 -5.02 -4.35 -15.98
CA GLY A 219 -3.89 -4.85 -16.77
C GLY A 219 -2.57 -4.08 -16.55
N ASP A 220 -2.61 -2.87 -15.99
CA ASP A 220 -1.38 -2.13 -15.67
C ASP A 220 -0.56 -2.87 -14.60
N LYS A 221 0.77 -2.69 -14.66
CA LYS A 221 1.71 -3.35 -13.77
C LYS A 221 2.14 -2.47 -12.61
N ILE A 222 2.20 -3.06 -11.42
CA ILE A 222 2.72 -2.45 -10.21
C ILE A 222 3.85 -3.35 -9.68
N LYS A 223 5.00 -2.76 -9.36
CA LYS A 223 6.16 -3.50 -8.84
C LYS A 223 6.50 -3.01 -7.44
N VAL A 224 6.70 -3.96 -6.52
CA VAL A 224 7.18 -3.66 -5.18
C VAL A 224 8.51 -4.37 -4.95
N SER A 225 9.57 -3.59 -4.75
CA SER A 225 10.88 -4.11 -4.36
C SER A 225 10.91 -4.32 -2.85
N ARG A 226 11.43 -5.47 -2.43
CA ARG A 226 11.54 -5.89 -1.03
C ARG A 226 13.01 -5.91 -0.57
N SER A 227 13.21 -5.87 0.74
CA SER A 227 14.53 -5.87 1.37
C SER A 227 15.30 -7.19 1.23
N ASP A 228 14.62 -8.27 0.84
CA ASP A 228 15.21 -9.61 0.60
C ASP A 228 15.69 -9.81 -0.85
N GLY A 229 15.77 -8.73 -1.63
CA GLY A 229 16.17 -8.77 -3.04
C GLY A 229 15.08 -9.27 -3.99
N THR A 230 13.86 -9.53 -3.51
CA THR A 230 12.75 -9.93 -4.38
C THR A 230 11.92 -8.74 -4.87
N ILE A 231 11.29 -8.89 -6.03
CA ILE A 231 10.29 -7.98 -6.58
C ILE A 231 8.99 -8.76 -6.71
N ALA A 232 7.94 -8.25 -6.06
CA ALA A 232 6.57 -8.68 -6.29
C ALA A 232 5.94 -7.81 -7.40
N GLU A 233 5.53 -8.43 -8.50
CA GLU A 233 4.86 -7.76 -9.62
C GLU A 233 3.38 -8.11 -9.63
N PHE A 234 2.54 -7.08 -9.51
CA PHE A 234 1.09 -7.18 -9.50
C PHE A 234 0.51 -6.67 -10.81
N THR A 235 -0.62 -7.26 -11.20
CA THR A 235 -1.46 -6.77 -12.29
C THR A 235 -2.71 -6.15 -11.70
N VAL A 236 -3.07 -4.95 -12.16
CA VAL A 236 -4.27 -4.26 -11.70
C VAL A 236 -5.52 -5.00 -12.16
N ASP A 237 -6.39 -5.31 -11.20
CA ASP A 237 -7.71 -5.90 -11.42
C ASP A 237 -8.76 -4.84 -11.68
N GLY A 238 -8.63 -3.66 -11.07
CA GLY A 238 -9.58 -2.57 -11.23
C GLY A 238 -9.26 -1.35 -10.37
N VAL A 239 -9.99 -0.27 -10.63
CA VAL A 239 -9.92 0.98 -9.87
C VAL A 239 -11.33 1.37 -9.47
N GLU A 240 -11.50 1.73 -8.20
CA GLU A 240 -12.76 2.18 -7.64
C GLU A 240 -12.58 3.58 -7.06
N GLN A 241 -13.46 4.50 -7.41
CA GLN A 241 -13.61 5.77 -6.70
C GLN A 241 -14.87 5.67 -5.84
N VAL A 242 -14.73 5.88 -4.54
CA VAL A 242 -15.80 5.66 -3.57
C VAL A 242 -15.81 6.78 -2.53
N SER A 243 -17.01 7.25 -2.18
CA SER A 243 -17.18 8.21 -1.08
C SER A 243 -16.53 7.68 0.19
N LYS A 244 -15.85 8.56 0.94
CA LYS A 244 -15.25 8.19 2.24
C LYS A 244 -16.27 7.63 3.24
N LYS A 245 -17.55 8.00 3.10
CA LYS A 245 -18.65 7.49 3.94
C LYS A 245 -19.05 6.05 3.60
N ALA A 246 -18.75 5.59 2.39
CA ALA A 246 -19.10 4.26 1.88
C ALA A 246 -17.84 3.41 1.63
N PHE A 247 -16.76 3.69 2.36
CA PHE A 247 -15.47 3.02 2.14
C PHE A 247 -15.61 1.49 2.29
N PRO A 248 -15.19 0.69 1.29
CA PRO A 248 -15.44 -0.74 1.24
C PRO A 248 -14.46 -1.53 2.12
N SER A 249 -14.55 -1.34 3.44
CA SER A 249 -13.60 -1.90 4.43
C SER A 249 -13.37 -3.40 4.26
N LYS A 250 -14.43 -4.20 4.04
CA LYS A 250 -14.31 -5.65 3.83
C LYS A 250 -13.49 -6.00 2.57
N ARG A 251 -13.63 -5.22 1.49
CA ARG A 251 -12.90 -5.46 0.22
C ARG A 251 -11.45 -5.00 0.29
N VAL A 252 -11.17 -3.99 1.11
CA VAL A 252 -9.82 -3.43 1.28
C VAL A 252 -9.00 -4.24 2.29
N TYR A 253 -9.60 -4.58 3.43
CA TYR A 253 -8.90 -5.17 4.57
C TYR A 253 -9.23 -6.64 4.82
N GLY A 254 -10.29 -7.18 4.20
CA GLY A 254 -10.66 -8.58 4.35
C GLY A 254 -9.62 -9.52 3.76
N ASN A 255 -9.38 -10.63 4.43
CA ASN A 255 -8.39 -11.62 4.01
C ASN A 255 -8.68 -12.18 2.61
N THR A 256 -7.60 -12.45 1.87
CA THR A 256 -7.63 -13.10 0.55
C THR A 256 -6.74 -14.34 0.58
N GLY A 257 -7.11 -15.37 -0.18
CA GLY A 257 -6.25 -16.55 -0.39
C GLY A 257 -5.02 -16.23 -1.24
N GLU A 258 -5.15 -15.24 -2.12
CA GLU A 258 -4.10 -14.76 -3.02
C GLU A 258 -3.28 -13.64 -2.36
N ALA A 259 -2.10 -13.37 -2.92
CA ALA A 259 -1.32 -12.18 -2.62
C ALA A 259 -1.89 -10.97 -3.39
N THR A 260 -2.50 -10.04 -2.66
CA THR A 260 -3.17 -8.88 -3.27
C THR A 260 -2.58 -7.56 -2.76
N LEU A 261 -2.73 -6.50 -3.56
CA LEU A 261 -2.25 -5.15 -3.26
C LEU A 261 -3.41 -4.15 -3.39
N ARG A 262 -3.47 -3.21 -2.46
CA ARG A 262 -4.41 -2.08 -2.44
C ARG A 262 -3.61 -0.78 -2.37
N LEU A 263 -3.72 0.05 -3.41
CA LEU A 263 -3.18 1.41 -3.38
C LEU A 263 -4.32 2.38 -3.14
N ILE A 264 -4.17 3.26 -2.15
CA ILE A 264 -5.25 4.15 -1.71
C ILE A 264 -4.76 5.60 -1.70
N THR A 265 -5.54 6.49 -2.31
CA THR A 265 -5.35 7.93 -2.23
C THR A 265 -6.67 8.67 -2.11
N CYS A 266 -6.61 9.95 -1.76
CA CYS A 266 -7.76 10.84 -1.78
C CYS A 266 -8.22 11.12 -3.23
N GLY A 267 -9.53 11.24 -3.45
CA GLY A 267 -10.13 11.51 -4.75
C GLY A 267 -11.45 12.28 -4.68
N GLY A 268 -12.13 12.43 -5.81
CA GLY A 268 -13.39 13.19 -5.85
C GLY A 268 -13.17 14.70 -5.68
N VAL A 269 -14.21 15.38 -5.20
CA VAL A 269 -14.21 16.84 -5.08
C VAL A 269 -13.45 17.26 -3.83
N TYR A 270 -12.62 18.30 -3.95
CA TYR A 270 -12.02 18.94 -2.79
C TYR A 270 -13.04 19.83 -2.09
N ASN A 271 -13.45 19.46 -0.88
CA ASN A 271 -14.31 20.29 -0.06
C ASN A 271 -13.46 21.33 0.69
N ARG A 272 -13.63 22.61 0.33
CA ARG A 272 -12.90 23.73 0.96
C ARG A 272 -13.31 24.02 2.40
N GLN A 273 -14.54 23.67 2.79
CA GLN A 273 -15.03 23.88 4.15
C GLN A 273 -14.38 22.90 5.12
N THR A 274 -14.25 21.64 4.70
CA THR A 274 -13.65 20.59 5.55
C THR A 274 -12.15 20.43 5.32
N GLY A 275 -11.59 21.02 4.25
CA GLY A 275 -10.19 20.86 3.87
C GLY A 275 -9.85 19.48 3.30
N HIS A 276 -10.86 18.68 2.92
CA HIS A 276 -10.69 17.28 2.54
C HIS A 276 -11.36 16.94 1.21
N TYR A 277 -10.77 15.97 0.52
CA TYR A 277 -11.40 15.27 -0.58
C TYR A 277 -12.58 14.41 -0.09
N THR A 278 -13.66 14.37 -0.87
CA THR A 278 -14.88 13.62 -0.53
C THR A 278 -14.72 12.11 -0.65
N ASP A 279 -13.82 11.66 -1.53
CA ASP A 279 -13.73 10.25 -1.95
C ASP A 279 -12.33 9.69 -1.70
N ASN A 280 -12.22 8.38 -1.84
CA ASN A 280 -10.95 7.67 -2.02
C ASN A 280 -10.93 7.06 -3.42
N ILE A 281 -9.75 7.01 -4.03
CA ILE A 281 -9.45 6.15 -5.17
C ILE A 281 -8.69 4.94 -4.64
N ILE A 282 -9.17 3.75 -4.98
CA ILE A 282 -8.64 2.47 -4.56
C ILE A 282 -8.27 1.67 -5.81
N VAL A 283 -7.00 1.30 -5.92
CA VAL A 283 -6.52 0.37 -6.95
C VAL A 283 -6.43 -1.02 -6.34
N TYR A 284 -7.08 -1.98 -6.98
CA TYR A 284 -7.03 -3.40 -6.65
C TYR A 284 -6.08 -4.10 -7.62
N ALA A 285 -5.12 -4.87 -7.11
CA ALA A 285 -4.21 -5.64 -7.93
C ALA A 285 -3.89 -6.99 -7.30
N THR A 286 -3.59 -7.98 -8.13
CA THR A 286 -3.25 -9.35 -7.74
C THR A 286 -1.85 -9.72 -8.23
N LEU A 287 -1.11 -10.49 -7.42
CA LEU A 287 0.23 -10.94 -7.76
C LEU A 287 0.21 -11.69 -9.10
N SER A 288 1.13 -11.33 -9.98
CA SER A 288 1.19 -11.86 -11.36
C SER A 288 2.58 -12.35 -11.76
N ALA A 289 3.63 -11.92 -11.06
CA ALA A 289 4.96 -12.50 -11.18
C ALA A 289 5.81 -12.19 -9.94
N THR A 290 6.86 -12.97 -9.76
CA THR A 290 7.92 -12.72 -8.77
C THR A 290 9.28 -12.78 -9.47
N ARG A 291 10.22 -11.93 -9.05
CA ARG A 291 11.58 -11.90 -9.58
C ARG A 291 12.59 -11.71 -8.45
N ARG A 292 13.77 -12.30 -8.58
CA ARG A 292 14.91 -12.00 -7.72
C ARG A 292 15.87 -11.06 -8.45
N VAL A 293 16.37 -10.06 -7.74
CA VAL A 293 17.37 -9.09 -8.19
C VAL A 293 18.74 -9.52 -7.69
#